data_AF-A0A7S3H7C5-F1
#
_entry.id   AF-A0A7S3H7C5-F1
#
_cell.length_a   1.000
_cell.length_b   1.000
_cell.length_c   1.000
_cell.angle_alpha   90.00
_cell.angle_beta   90.00
_cell.angle_gamma   90.00
#
_symmetry.space_group_name_H-M   'P 1'
#
loop_
_entity.id
_entity.type
_entity.pdbx_description
1 polymer ?
#
loop_
_entity_poly.entity_id
_entity_poly.type
_entity_poly.pdbx_seq_one_letter_code
_entity_poly.pdbx_strand_id
1 'polypeptide(L)'
;ICLALLEMKRQREDPNSYLGGDLVASFEDDASDTEGKKKMTKAERNEARKIANKKWKTTDRKVGSGKDPNPRHTIYYQSQIPVLRDEEEWVKFQNALNDPLPVTFRIGGACPAMVEQWLQRSMDQEFKTMRGRFVEINGNVLKDNIVKRVPWAGQNVWQIAADSATLARNPGLESLSKLLLREVSLGHVVRQELASMIPAIMLKVESHHNVLD
;
A
#
# COMPACT_ATOMS: atom_id res chain seq x y z
N ILE A 1 -22.17 26.62 14.69
CA ILE A 1 -21.88 26.03 13.36
C ILE A 1 -22.13 24.54 13.50
N CYS A 2 -23.37 24.12 13.20
CA CYS A 2 -23.83 22.74 13.35
C CYS A 2 -23.24 21.89 12.23
N LEU A 3 -22.31 21.00 12.57
CA LEU A 3 -21.88 19.92 11.69
C LEU A 3 -22.98 18.86 11.67
N ALA A 4 -23.70 18.80 10.56
CA ALA A 4 -24.64 17.72 10.27
C ALA A 4 -23.85 16.40 10.23
N LEU A 5 -24.15 15.53 11.21
CA LEU A 5 -23.83 14.12 11.18
C LEU A 5 -24.56 13.49 9.99
N LEU A 6 -23.88 13.40 8.85
CA LEU A 6 -24.31 12.58 7.72
C LEU A 6 -24.23 11.12 8.17
N GLU A 7 -25.40 10.59 8.47
CA GLU A 7 -25.68 9.22 8.86
C GLU A 7 -25.28 8.28 7.71
N MET A 8 -24.02 7.84 7.68
CA MET A 8 -23.59 6.73 6.82
C MET A 8 -24.27 5.47 7.35
N LYS A 9 -25.48 5.20 6.87
CA LYS A 9 -26.10 3.88 6.97
C LYS A 9 -25.10 2.86 6.43
N ARG A 10 -24.49 2.11 7.33
CA ARG A 10 -23.67 0.94 7.03
C ARG A 10 -24.62 -0.11 6.45
N GLN A 11 -24.98 0.03 5.18
CA GLN A 11 -25.61 -1.06 4.44
C GLN A 11 -24.60 -2.21 4.49
N ARG A 12 -25.00 -3.33 5.09
CA ARG A 12 -24.34 -4.61 4.87
C ARG A 12 -24.67 -5.04 3.44
N GLU A 13 -24.11 -4.33 2.48
CA GLU A 13 -24.08 -4.82 1.11
C GLU A 13 -23.12 -6.01 1.10
N ASP A 14 -23.61 -7.12 0.56
CA ASP A 14 -22.82 -8.33 0.31
C ASP A 14 -21.54 -7.88 -0.42
N PRO A 15 -20.31 -8.16 0.06
CA PRO A 15 -19.07 -7.67 -0.56
C PRO A 15 -18.89 -8.13 -2.02
N ASN A 16 -19.78 -9.03 -2.49
CA ASN A 16 -19.92 -9.41 -3.89
C ASN A 16 -20.86 -8.50 -4.73
N SER A 17 -21.57 -7.52 -4.17
CA SER A 17 -22.41 -6.57 -4.95
C SER A 17 -21.55 -5.71 -5.86
N TYR A 18 -20.35 -5.33 -5.40
CA TYR A 18 -19.32 -4.65 -6.17
C TYR A 18 -18.60 -5.57 -7.18
N LEU A 19 -18.71 -6.89 -7.01
CA LEU A 19 -18.12 -7.89 -7.88
C LEU A 19 -19.15 -8.34 -8.92
N GLY A 20 -19.56 -7.41 -9.79
CA GLY A 20 -20.20 -7.71 -11.07
C GLY A 20 -21.19 -8.87 -11.01
N GLY A 21 -22.28 -8.69 -10.26
CA GLY A 21 -23.56 -9.15 -10.79
C GLY A 21 -23.79 -8.33 -12.05
N ASP A 22 -23.39 -8.90 -13.19
CA ASP A 22 -23.56 -8.36 -14.52
C ASP A 22 -22.64 -7.17 -14.87
N LEU A 23 -21.83 -7.36 -15.93
CA LEU A 23 -21.67 -6.30 -16.91
C LEU A 23 -23.11 -5.93 -17.33
N VAL A 24 -23.63 -4.83 -16.80
CA VAL A 24 -24.92 -4.28 -17.19
C VAL A 24 -24.80 -3.93 -18.67
N ALA A 25 -25.27 -4.83 -19.54
CA ALA A 25 -25.83 -4.40 -20.80
C ALA A 25 -27.05 -3.55 -20.43
N SER A 26 -26.88 -2.23 -20.56
CA SER A 26 -27.92 -1.21 -20.69
C SER A 26 -29.32 -1.63 -20.26
N PHE A 27 -29.73 -1.22 -19.06
CA PHE A 27 -31.15 -1.03 -18.79
C PHE A 27 -31.37 0.48 -18.67
N GLU A 28 -31.88 1.05 -19.77
CA GLU A 28 -32.69 2.25 -19.72
C GLU A 28 -33.90 1.93 -18.82
N ASP A 29 -34.11 2.78 -17.82
CA ASP A 29 -35.34 2.77 -17.03
C ASP A 29 -36.48 3.26 -17.93
N ASP A 30 -37.09 2.35 -18.68
CA ASP A 30 -38.44 2.53 -19.19
C ASP A 30 -39.39 1.65 -18.39
N ALA A 31 -40.20 2.33 -17.59
CA ALA A 31 -41.29 1.76 -16.81
C ALA A 31 -42.29 1.10 -17.76
N SER A 32 -42.18 -0.21 -17.93
CA SER A 32 -43.30 -1.04 -18.39
C SER A 32 -43.38 -2.33 -17.59
N ASP A 33 -44.56 -2.50 -17.01
CA ASP A 33 -45.01 -3.58 -16.16
C ASP A 33 -44.98 -4.91 -16.92
N THR A 34 -44.23 -5.92 -16.44
CA THR A 34 -44.47 -7.33 -16.78
C THR A 34 -44.08 -8.26 -15.62
N GLU A 35 -45.13 -8.85 -15.06
CA GLU A 35 -45.27 -10.02 -14.21
C GLU A 35 -44.05 -10.97 -14.04
N GLY A 36 -43.80 -11.36 -12.77
CA GLY A 36 -43.45 -12.76 -12.47
C GLY A 36 -41.98 -13.18 -12.40
N LYS A 37 -41.03 -12.33 -11.95
CA LYS A 37 -39.66 -12.81 -11.65
C LYS A 37 -39.64 -13.64 -10.35
N LYS A 38 -39.74 -14.97 -10.50
CA LYS A 38 -39.54 -15.95 -9.42
C LYS A 38 -38.19 -15.67 -8.74
N LYS A 39 -38.20 -15.28 -7.46
CA LYS A 39 -36.97 -15.06 -6.68
C LYS A 39 -36.18 -16.37 -6.63
N MET A 40 -35.00 -16.38 -7.25
CA MET A 40 -34.09 -17.53 -7.20
C MET A 40 -33.82 -17.96 -5.76
N THR A 41 -33.84 -19.27 -5.54
CA THR A 41 -33.47 -19.87 -4.26
C THR A 41 -31.98 -19.66 -3.99
N LYS A 42 -31.58 -19.72 -2.71
CA LYS A 42 -30.17 -19.57 -2.29
C LYS A 42 -29.26 -20.62 -2.95
N ALA A 43 -29.78 -21.81 -3.22
CA ALA A 43 -29.07 -22.88 -3.92
C ALA A 43 -28.80 -22.51 -5.38
N GLU A 44 -29.82 -22.06 -6.11
CA GLU A 44 -29.69 -21.63 -7.51
C GLU A 44 -28.73 -20.43 -7.66
N ARG A 45 -28.77 -19.47 -6.73
CA ARG A 45 -27.79 -18.36 -6.69
C ARG A 45 -26.36 -18.86 -6.49
N ASN A 46 -26.15 -19.83 -5.60
CA ASN A 46 -24.83 -20.40 -5.37
C ASN A 46 -24.34 -21.24 -6.56
N GLU A 47 -25.23 -21.95 -7.24
CA GLU A 47 -24.93 -22.73 -8.44
C GLU A 47 -24.53 -21.80 -9.60
N ALA A 48 -25.32 -20.75 -9.84
CA ALA A 48 -25.00 -19.70 -10.82
C ALA A 48 -23.66 -19.03 -10.49
N ARG A 49 -23.39 -18.74 -9.20
CA ARG A 49 -22.10 -18.20 -8.75
C ARG A 49 -20.94 -19.16 -8.99
N LYS A 50 -21.13 -20.46 -8.77
CA LYS A 50 -20.12 -21.49 -9.06
C LYS A 50 -19.84 -21.58 -10.56
N ILE A 51 -20.89 -21.56 -11.39
CA ILE A 51 -20.77 -21.61 -12.86
C ILE A 51 -20.06 -20.35 -13.38
N ALA A 52 -20.43 -19.17 -12.89
CA ALA A 52 -19.76 -17.91 -13.24
C ALA A 52 -18.28 -17.89 -12.82
N ASN A 53 -17.97 -18.33 -11.58
CA ASN A 53 -16.60 -18.46 -11.11
C ASN A 53 -15.80 -19.51 -11.89
N LYS A 54 -16.43 -20.62 -12.31
CA LYS A 54 -15.80 -21.64 -13.13
C LYS A 54 -15.51 -21.11 -14.53
N LYS A 55 -16.47 -20.42 -15.15
CA LYS A 55 -16.32 -19.76 -16.46
C LYS A 55 -15.17 -18.75 -16.42
N TRP A 56 -15.07 -17.92 -15.38
CA TRP A 56 -13.97 -16.97 -15.23
C TRP A 56 -12.61 -17.63 -15.01
N LYS A 57 -12.54 -18.77 -14.31
CA LYS A 57 -11.28 -19.55 -14.20
C LYS A 57 -10.81 -20.10 -15.56
N THR A 58 -11.73 -20.29 -16.51
CA THR A 58 -11.47 -20.77 -17.87
C THR A 58 -11.26 -19.63 -18.88
N THR A 59 -11.78 -18.43 -18.60
CA THR A 59 -11.52 -17.22 -19.41
C THR A 59 -10.07 -16.78 -19.20
N ASP A 60 -9.21 -17.27 -20.09
CA ASP A 60 -7.83 -16.88 -20.35
C ASP A 60 -6.99 -16.46 -19.12
N ARG A 61 -6.26 -17.43 -18.55
CA ARG A 61 -5.16 -17.16 -17.60
C ARG A 61 -3.92 -16.58 -18.27
N LYS A 62 -3.96 -16.20 -19.56
CA LYS A 62 -2.97 -15.27 -20.12
C LYS A 62 -3.16 -13.89 -19.50
N VAL A 63 -2.65 -13.77 -18.27
CA VAL A 63 -2.26 -12.49 -17.71
C VAL A 63 -1.38 -11.79 -18.75
N GLY A 64 -1.83 -10.65 -19.28
CA GLY A 64 -0.99 -9.76 -20.07
C GLY A 64 -1.14 -9.77 -21.61
N SER A 65 -2.32 -9.99 -22.19
CA SER A 65 -2.53 -9.75 -23.63
C SER A 65 -3.64 -8.75 -23.98
N GLY A 66 -4.10 -7.95 -23.01
CA GLY A 66 -5.10 -6.89 -23.21
C GLY A 66 -4.67 -5.55 -22.62
N LYS A 67 -5.44 -4.48 -22.89
CA LYS A 67 -5.20 -3.11 -22.37
C LYS A 67 -5.22 -3.04 -20.83
N ASP A 68 -5.91 -3.98 -20.17
CA ASP A 68 -5.94 -4.14 -18.72
C ASP A 68 -5.60 -5.60 -18.34
N PRO A 69 -4.49 -5.86 -17.63
CA PRO A 69 -4.08 -7.20 -17.23
C PRO A 69 -4.94 -7.79 -16.10
N ASN A 70 -5.72 -7.00 -15.36
CA ASN A 70 -6.61 -7.48 -14.30
C ASN A 70 -7.88 -6.60 -14.14
N PRO A 71 -8.92 -6.84 -14.97
CA PRO A 71 -10.16 -6.05 -14.95
C PRO A 71 -10.89 -6.05 -13.60
N ARG A 72 -10.73 -7.09 -12.77
CA ARG A 72 -11.35 -7.14 -11.43
C ARG A 72 -10.73 -6.13 -10.47
N HIS A 73 -9.42 -5.95 -10.56
CA HIS A 73 -8.70 -4.95 -9.78
C HIS A 73 -9.21 -3.55 -10.14
N THR A 74 -9.32 -3.27 -11.44
CA THR A 74 -9.81 -2.00 -11.97
C THR A 74 -11.21 -1.69 -11.48
N ILE A 75 -12.16 -2.60 -11.71
CA ILE A 75 -13.55 -2.42 -11.28
C ILE A 75 -13.63 -2.20 -9.76
N TYR A 76 -12.93 -3.01 -8.96
CA TYR A 76 -12.98 -2.93 -7.50
C TYR A 76 -12.50 -1.58 -6.95
N TYR A 77 -11.36 -1.07 -7.42
CA TYR A 77 -10.82 0.19 -6.90
C TYR A 77 -11.60 1.42 -7.41
N GLN A 78 -12.00 1.42 -8.69
CA GLN A 78 -12.80 2.51 -9.26
C GLN A 78 -14.21 2.60 -8.68
N SER A 79 -14.74 1.47 -8.20
CA SER A 79 -16.06 1.43 -7.58
C SER A 79 -16.04 1.95 -6.13
N GLN A 80 -14.94 1.73 -5.40
CA GLN A 80 -14.76 2.18 -4.01
C GLN A 80 -14.24 3.60 -3.89
N ILE A 81 -13.41 4.04 -4.83
CA ILE A 81 -12.75 5.35 -4.79
C ILE A 81 -13.16 6.13 -6.03
N PRO A 82 -14.20 6.99 -5.96
CA PRO A 82 -14.75 7.67 -7.13
C PRO A 82 -13.73 8.49 -7.94
N VAL A 83 -12.71 9.04 -7.29
CA VAL A 83 -11.62 9.80 -7.92
C VAL A 83 -10.82 8.93 -8.92
N LEU A 84 -10.68 7.63 -8.65
CA LEU A 84 -9.92 6.71 -9.52
C LEU A 84 -10.65 6.35 -10.82
N ARG A 85 -11.88 6.84 -11.02
CA ARG A 85 -12.60 6.70 -12.31
C ARG A 85 -12.06 7.65 -13.37
N ASP A 86 -11.37 8.69 -12.96
CA ASP A 86 -10.60 9.53 -13.86
C ASP A 86 -9.38 8.77 -14.38
N GLU A 87 -9.14 8.83 -15.70
CA GLU A 87 -8.08 8.05 -16.34
C GLU A 87 -6.69 8.50 -15.91
N GLU A 88 -6.46 9.81 -15.71
CA GLU A 88 -5.15 10.32 -15.28
C GLU A 88 -4.82 9.88 -13.86
N GLU A 89 -5.79 9.95 -12.96
CA GLU A 89 -5.64 9.47 -11.58
C GLU A 89 -5.49 7.95 -11.52
N TRP A 90 -6.19 7.20 -12.38
CA TRP A 90 -6.02 5.76 -12.49
C TRP A 90 -4.61 5.38 -12.91
N VAL A 91 -4.06 6.04 -13.93
CA VAL A 91 -2.69 5.81 -14.38
C VAL A 91 -1.68 6.15 -13.29
N LYS A 92 -1.84 7.27 -12.58
CA LYS A 92 -0.97 7.61 -11.42
C LYS A 92 -1.04 6.55 -10.33
N PHE A 93 -2.23 6.07 -10.00
CA PHE A 93 -2.42 5.03 -9.00
C PHE A 93 -1.75 3.71 -9.42
N GLN A 94 -1.93 3.28 -10.66
CA GLN A 94 -1.27 2.09 -11.21
C GLN A 94 0.25 2.21 -11.20
N ASN A 95 0.78 3.36 -11.59
CA ASN A 95 2.22 3.61 -11.55
C ASN A 95 2.74 3.54 -10.11
N ALA A 96 2.05 4.14 -9.15
CA ALA A 96 2.44 4.09 -7.73
C ALA A 96 2.41 2.65 -7.15
N LEU A 97 1.50 1.79 -7.61
CA LEU A 97 1.47 0.37 -7.21
C LEU A 97 2.59 -0.45 -7.84
N ASN A 98 3.04 -0.07 -9.04
CA ASN A 98 4.15 -0.73 -9.74
C ASN A 98 5.52 -0.26 -9.24
N ASP A 99 5.60 0.97 -8.70
CA ASP A 99 6.83 1.53 -8.16
C ASP A 99 7.29 0.75 -6.91
N PRO A 100 8.55 0.30 -6.86
CA PRO A 100 9.04 -0.46 -5.73
C PRO A 100 9.11 0.41 -4.47
N LEU A 101 8.69 -0.17 -3.34
CA LEU A 101 8.70 0.55 -2.08
C LEU A 101 10.14 0.90 -1.64
N PRO A 102 10.37 2.13 -1.18
CA PRO A 102 11.66 2.54 -0.64
C PRO A 102 11.95 1.81 0.68
N VAL A 103 13.22 1.58 0.97
CA VAL A 103 13.63 0.99 2.25
C VAL A 103 13.35 1.97 3.38
N THR A 104 12.60 1.51 4.37
CA THR A 104 12.24 2.26 5.57
C THR A 104 12.65 1.48 6.82
N PHE A 105 13.12 2.20 7.82
CA PHE A 105 13.58 1.60 9.07
C PHE A 105 13.44 2.57 10.25
N ARG A 106 13.39 2.00 11.45
CA ARG A 106 13.30 2.71 12.72
C ARG A 106 14.30 2.18 13.73
N ILE A 107 14.58 2.95 14.78
CA ILE A 107 15.34 2.46 15.92
C ILE A 107 14.54 1.36 16.64
N GLY A 108 15.21 0.25 16.96
CA GLY A 108 14.68 -0.86 17.72
C GLY A 108 14.63 -0.53 19.22
N GLY A 109 13.66 -1.10 19.94
CA GLY A 109 13.48 -0.82 21.37
C GLY A 109 14.63 -1.30 22.27
N ALA A 110 15.48 -2.20 21.79
CA ALA A 110 16.65 -2.70 22.50
C ALA A 110 17.94 -1.89 22.20
N CYS A 111 17.86 -0.85 21.37
CA CYS A 111 19.02 -0.06 21.00
C CYS A 111 19.56 0.75 22.20
N PRO A 112 20.84 0.63 22.57
CA PRO A 112 21.43 1.45 23.62
C PRO A 112 21.40 2.94 23.25
N ALA A 113 21.09 3.82 24.21
CA ALA A 113 20.91 5.26 23.97
C ALA A 113 22.11 5.93 23.27
N MET A 114 23.35 5.51 23.59
CA MET A 114 24.55 6.05 22.93
C MET A 114 24.60 5.68 21.45
N VAL A 115 24.21 4.44 21.11
CA VAL A 115 24.17 3.95 19.72
C VAL A 115 23.04 4.64 18.97
N GLU A 116 21.88 4.80 19.59
CA GLU A 116 20.76 5.54 19.02
C GLU A 116 21.16 6.98 18.66
N GLN A 117 21.80 7.72 19.56
CA GLN A 117 22.24 9.09 19.29
C GLN A 117 23.25 9.16 18.14
N TRP A 118 24.18 8.19 18.08
CA TRP A 118 25.13 8.09 16.99
C TRP A 118 24.42 7.81 15.66
N LEU A 119 23.51 6.83 15.63
CA LEU A 119 22.71 6.49 14.44
C LEU A 119 21.92 7.69 13.94
N GLN A 120 21.26 8.43 14.84
CA GLN A 120 20.52 9.63 14.48
C GLN A 120 21.41 10.65 13.77
N ARG A 121 22.56 11.00 14.38
CA ARG A 121 23.51 11.95 13.78
C ARG A 121 24.06 11.45 12.45
N SER A 122 24.44 10.17 12.38
CA SER A 122 24.95 9.57 11.15
C SER A 122 23.90 9.59 10.03
N MET A 123 22.63 9.27 10.31
CA MET A 123 21.57 9.30 9.29
C MET A 123 21.26 10.73 8.84
N ASP A 124 21.17 11.68 9.78
CA ASP A 124 20.75 13.05 9.51
C ASP A 124 21.88 13.92 8.88
N GLN A 125 23.14 13.49 8.99
CA GLN A 125 24.32 14.22 8.46
C GLN A 125 25.06 13.41 7.39
N GLU A 126 25.68 12.30 7.79
CA GLU A 126 26.60 11.53 6.96
C GLU A 126 25.89 10.84 5.80
N PHE A 127 24.87 10.04 6.10
CA PHE A 127 24.16 9.22 5.12
C PHE A 127 23.09 10.00 4.35
N LYS A 128 22.65 11.16 4.87
CA LYS A 128 21.79 12.08 4.13
C LYS A 128 22.40 12.47 2.77
N THR A 129 23.73 12.71 2.74
CA THR A 129 24.49 13.10 1.54
C THR A 129 25.57 12.10 1.13
N MET A 130 25.62 10.92 1.78
CA MET A 130 26.67 9.91 1.59
C MET A 130 28.11 10.48 1.65
N ARG A 131 28.34 11.42 2.58
CA ARG A 131 29.58 12.22 2.74
C ARG A 131 29.88 13.13 1.53
N GLY A 132 28.86 13.76 0.96
CA GLY A 132 28.98 14.66 -0.19
C GLY A 132 29.23 13.96 -1.53
N ARG A 133 29.03 12.63 -1.59
CA ARG A 133 29.16 11.85 -2.83
C ARG A 133 27.85 11.85 -3.59
N PHE A 134 27.95 11.92 -4.91
CA PHE A 134 26.81 11.69 -5.79
C PHE A 134 26.53 10.20 -5.88
N VAL A 135 25.26 9.81 -5.71
CA VAL A 135 24.81 8.43 -5.84
C VAL A 135 23.73 8.38 -6.90
N GLU A 136 23.96 7.53 -7.91
CA GLU A 136 22.95 7.26 -8.93
C GLU A 136 22.00 6.18 -8.43
N ILE A 137 20.70 6.49 -8.38
CA ILE A 137 19.63 5.57 -7.97
C ILE A 137 18.57 5.61 -9.06
N ASN A 138 18.32 4.48 -9.72
CA ASN A 138 17.31 4.34 -10.78
C ASN A 138 17.47 5.40 -11.89
N GLY A 139 18.71 5.70 -12.31
CA GLY A 139 19.03 6.70 -13.33
C GLY A 139 19.01 8.16 -12.85
N ASN A 140 18.65 8.40 -11.58
CA ASN A 140 18.67 9.75 -10.99
C ASN A 140 19.91 9.93 -10.13
N VAL A 141 20.70 10.98 -10.41
CA VAL A 141 21.88 11.32 -9.62
C VAL A 141 21.44 12.17 -8.42
N LEU A 142 21.50 11.59 -7.22
CA LEU A 142 21.18 12.27 -5.97
C LEU A 142 22.45 12.77 -5.30
N LYS A 143 22.41 14.03 -4.84
CA LYS A 143 23.46 14.67 -4.02
C LYS A 143 23.04 14.79 -2.55
N ASP A 144 21.73 14.82 -2.31
CA ASP A 144 21.12 15.01 -0.98
C ASP A 144 19.85 14.17 -0.88
N ASN A 145 19.33 14.03 0.34
CA ASN A 145 18.12 13.27 0.67
C ASN A 145 18.19 11.79 0.29
N ILE A 146 19.40 11.21 0.30
CA ILE A 146 19.62 9.78 0.08
C ILE A 146 19.01 8.98 1.23
N VAL A 147 19.21 9.48 2.45
CA VAL A 147 18.47 9.08 3.65
C VAL A 147 17.74 10.31 4.17
N LYS A 148 16.42 10.19 4.36
CA LYS A 148 15.58 11.26 4.89
C LYS A 148 14.82 10.78 6.12
N ARG A 149 14.76 11.62 7.15
CA ARG A 149 13.90 11.40 8.31
C ARG A 149 12.43 11.57 7.90
N VAL A 150 11.55 10.74 8.44
CA VAL A 150 10.10 10.85 8.22
C VAL A 150 9.49 11.78 9.28
N PRO A 151 9.05 13.00 8.92
CA PRO A 151 8.71 14.02 9.93
C PRO A 151 7.47 13.70 10.76
N TRP A 152 6.45 13.11 10.15
CA TRP A 152 5.17 12.87 10.80
C TRP A 152 5.18 11.69 11.77
N ALA A 153 6.20 10.83 11.72
CA ALA A 153 6.24 9.61 12.52
C ALA A 153 6.50 9.88 14.02
N GLY A 154 6.98 11.08 14.38
CA GLY A 154 7.32 11.48 15.76
C GLY A 154 8.48 10.69 16.41
N GLN A 155 8.84 9.55 15.83
CA GLN A 155 9.93 8.67 16.23
C GLN A 155 11.12 8.79 15.27
N ASN A 156 12.25 8.19 15.66
CA ASN A 156 13.45 8.04 14.84
C ASN A 156 13.24 7.04 13.69
N VAL A 157 12.53 7.50 12.66
CA VAL A 157 12.20 6.75 11.44
C VAL A 157 12.86 7.42 10.23
N TRP A 158 13.51 6.62 9.41
CA TRP A 158 14.15 7.08 8.17
C TRP A 158 13.71 6.28 6.97
N GLN A 159 13.76 6.93 5.82
CA GLN A 159 13.50 6.39 4.50
C GLN A 159 14.74 6.59 3.62
N ILE A 160 15.12 5.55 2.90
CA ILE A 160 16.17 5.61 1.88
C ILE A 160 15.51 5.85 0.53
N ALA A 161 16.13 6.65 -0.33
CA ALA A 161 15.65 6.91 -1.69
C ALA A 161 15.73 5.70 -2.65
N ALA A 162 16.13 4.52 -2.15
CA ALA A 162 16.31 3.29 -2.92
C ALA A 162 15.42 2.16 -2.37
N ASP A 163 14.98 1.28 -3.26
CA ASP A 163 14.36 0.00 -2.89
C ASP A 163 15.40 -1.00 -2.33
N SER A 164 14.93 -2.14 -1.81
CA SER A 164 15.80 -3.11 -1.15
C SER A 164 16.83 -3.76 -2.09
N ALA A 165 16.49 -3.98 -3.36
CA ALA A 165 17.41 -4.58 -4.32
C ALA A 165 18.49 -3.56 -4.73
N THR A 166 18.08 -2.32 -4.98
CA THR A 166 18.99 -1.22 -5.31
C THR A 166 19.94 -0.92 -4.15
N LEU A 167 19.44 -0.87 -2.90
CA LEU A 167 20.28 -0.71 -1.72
C LEU A 167 21.33 -1.82 -1.56
N ALA A 168 20.99 -3.06 -1.93
CA ALA A 168 21.90 -4.19 -1.82
C ALA A 168 22.97 -4.22 -2.92
N ARG A 169 22.63 -3.80 -4.14
CA ARG A 169 23.51 -3.93 -5.32
C ARG A 169 24.32 -2.69 -5.64
N ASN A 170 23.87 -1.51 -5.21
CA ASN A 170 24.48 -0.25 -5.58
C ASN A 170 25.78 0.01 -4.79
N PRO A 171 26.95 0.11 -5.46
CA PRO A 171 28.23 0.35 -4.78
C PRO A 171 28.28 1.70 -4.06
N GLY A 172 27.56 2.71 -4.57
CA GLY A 172 27.45 4.02 -3.95
C GLY A 172 26.74 3.98 -2.58
N LEU A 173 25.90 2.97 -2.35
CA LEU A 173 25.16 2.75 -1.10
C LEU A 173 25.75 1.65 -0.21
N GLU A 174 26.88 1.05 -0.60
CA GLU A 174 27.43 -0.14 0.07
C GLU A 174 27.71 0.10 1.55
N SER A 175 28.27 1.26 1.92
CA SER A 175 28.55 1.60 3.32
C SER A 175 27.28 1.68 4.16
N LEU A 176 26.20 2.24 3.60
CA LEU A 176 24.89 2.32 4.27
C LEU A 176 24.26 0.93 4.38
N SER A 177 24.32 0.14 3.31
CA SER A 177 23.79 -1.22 3.26
C SER A 177 24.45 -2.13 4.30
N LYS A 178 25.79 -2.12 4.39
CA LYS A 178 26.55 -2.88 5.39
C LYS A 178 26.24 -2.43 6.82
N LEU A 179 26.16 -1.11 7.05
CA LEU A 179 25.78 -0.59 8.36
C LEU A 179 24.39 -1.09 8.75
N LEU A 180 23.39 -0.96 7.87
CA LEU A 180 22.03 -1.40 8.18
C LEU A 180 21.95 -2.91 8.43
N LEU A 181 22.67 -3.74 7.68
CA LEU A 181 22.71 -5.18 7.93
C LEU A 181 23.27 -5.50 9.32
N ARG A 182 24.35 -4.81 9.72
CA ARG A 182 24.94 -4.93 11.06
C ARG A 182 23.98 -4.47 12.16
N GLU A 183 23.35 -3.30 12.00
CA GLU A 183 22.46 -2.77 13.04
C GLU A 183 21.16 -3.57 13.17
N VAL A 184 20.68 -4.14 12.07
CA VAL A 184 19.54 -5.08 12.09
C VAL A 184 19.92 -6.38 12.79
N SER A 185 21.11 -6.94 12.54
CA SER A 185 21.54 -8.17 13.23
C SER A 185 21.75 -7.97 14.74
N LEU A 186 22.12 -6.76 15.15
CA LEU A 186 22.24 -6.36 16.55
C LEU A 186 20.89 -5.98 17.20
N GLY A 187 19.80 -5.89 16.41
CA GLY A 187 18.48 -5.46 16.90
C GLY A 187 18.38 -3.96 17.23
N HIS A 188 19.40 -3.17 16.88
CA HIS A 188 19.40 -1.72 17.06
C HIS A 188 18.49 -1.01 16.06
N VAL A 189 18.30 -1.60 14.89
CA VAL A 189 17.45 -1.08 13.82
C VAL A 189 16.45 -2.15 13.39
N VAL A 190 15.21 -1.73 13.13
CA VAL A 190 14.15 -2.59 12.59
C VAL A 190 13.74 -2.06 11.23
N ARG A 191 13.81 -2.91 10.20
CA ARG A 191 13.22 -2.63 8.88
C ARG A 191 11.72 -2.88 8.97
N GLN A 192 10.93 -1.87 8.63
CA GLN A 192 9.47 -1.95 8.68
C GLN A 192 8.91 -0.98 7.66
N GLU A 193 7.87 -1.40 6.95
CA GLU A 193 7.17 -0.55 6.00
C GLU A 193 6.51 0.63 6.71
N LEU A 194 6.58 1.81 6.09
CA LEU A 194 6.06 3.03 6.67
C LEU A 194 4.55 3.00 6.92
N ALA A 195 3.75 2.44 6.01
CA ALA A 195 2.30 2.31 6.18
C ALA A 195 1.95 1.43 7.38
N SER A 196 2.73 0.37 7.60
CA SER A 196 2.58 -0.55 8.74
C SER A 196 2.92 0.08 10.09
N MET A 197 3.63 1.23 10.12
CA MET A 197 3.90 1.96 11.37
C MET A 197 2.71 2.82 11.83
N ILE A 198 1.83 3.22 10.90
CA ILE A 198 0.73 4.15 11.19
C ILE A 198 -0.21 3.63 12.28
N PRO A 199 -0.69 2.37 12.27
CA PRO A 199 -1.60 1.88 13.31
C PRO A 199 -1.00 1.96 14.71
N ALA A 200 0.26 1.56 14.86
CA ALA A 200 0.95 1.58 16.15
C ALA A 200 1.15 3.01 16.69
N ILE A 201 1.50 3.96 15.81
CA ILE A 201 1.66 5.38 16.17
C ILE A 201 0.30 5.98 16.58
N MET A 202 -0.78 5.63 15.86
CA MET A 202 -2.13 6.12 16.15
C MET A 202 -2.72 5.53 17.43
N LEU A 203 -2.35 4.30 17.78
CA LEU A 203 -2.84 3.62 18.99
C LEU A 203 -2.35 4.29 20.28
N LYS A 204 -1.19 4.99 20.25
CA LYS A 204 -0.61 5.74 21.38
C LYS A 204 -0.60 4.93 22.69
N VAL A 205 0.00 3.75 22.63
CA VAL A 205 0.15 2.87 23.80
C VAL A 205 0.99 3.54 24.89
N GLU A 206 0.51 3.48 26.13
CA GLU A 206 1.22 3.93 27.32
C GLU A 206 1.62 2.73 28.20
N SER A 207 2.55 2.93 29.13
CA SER A 207 3.15 1.86 29.94
C SER A 207 2.17 1.07 30.82
N HIS A 208 1.01 1.66 31.14
CA HIS A 208 -0.02 1.06 31.97
C HIS A 208 -1.14 0.37 31.16
N HIS A 209 -1.08 0.44 29.83
CA HIS A 209 -2.06 -0.21 28.96
C HIS A 209 -1.76 -1.72 28.86
N ASN A 210 -2.82 -2.52 28.88
CA ASN A 210 -2.75 -3.93 28.49
C ASN A 210 -3.01 -4.01 26.97
N VAL A 211 -2.03 -4.49 26.22
CA VAL A 211 -2.05 -4.52 24.76
C VAL A 211 -2.21 -5.95 24.26
N LEU A 212 -3.03 -6.12 23.23
CA LEU A 212 -3.15 -7.33 22.43
C LEU A 212 -2.82 -6.93 20.98
N ASP A 213 -1.79 -7.57 20.41
CA ASP A 213 -1.44 -7.50 19.00
C ASP A 213 -2.07 -8.71 18.27
#